data_AF-A0A8J3B259-F1
#
_entry.id   AF-A0A8J3B259-F1
#
_cell.length_a   1.000
_cell.length_b   1.000
_cell.length_c   1.000
_cell.angle_alpha   90.00
_cell.angle_beta   90.00
_cell.angle_gamma   90.00
#
_symmetry.space_group_name_H-M   'P 1'
#
loop_
_entity.id
_entity.type
_entity.pdbx_description
1 polymer ?
#
loop_
_entity_poly.entity_id
_entity_poly.type
_entity_poly.pdbx_seq_one_letter_code
_entity_poly.pdbx_strand_id
1 'polypeptide(L)'
;MDTVAKDYYGILGVSREATDDEIKKAYRRLARQYHPDVNPDPEAQEKFKDIGAAYEVLSDDAKRQIVDMGGDPLAPGGGGPGPGGPGGPFVGFQDIMDAFFATAGGAGGPGRGPRPRTRPGADAILRLELDLAETVFGVEAPITVDTAVLCTTCTGAGTAAGTQLATCDTCGGRGEVQTVQRTFLGQMVATRPCAACQGHGATIPHPCQTCAGDGRVRTRRSLTVKIPAGVEDGMRIRLAQQGEVGPGGGPAGDLYVEIHERPHDVFSRKDDDLHCKVTLPMTAATLGTRLTIKTLDAEEALDVRPGTQPGATLRLRGKGVPHLRGQGRGDLFVHLDVRTPTKLDAEQERLLREFATARGEEVAELAKQGGFFSRVRDAFQGHA
;
A
#
# COMPACT_ATOMS: atom_id res chain seq x y z
N MET A 1 37.38 -27.19 -14.25
CA MET A 1 36.41 -27.16 -15.35
C MET A 1 36.08 -25.72 -15.55
N ASP A 2 36.68 -25.13 -16.59
CA ASP A 2 36.55 -23.71 -16.89
C ASP A 2 35.08 -23.31 -16.91
N THR A 3 34.72 -22.29 -16.14
CA THR A 3 33.39 -21.68 -16.20
C THR A 3 33.30 -20.93 -17.53
N VAL A 4 33.02 -21.68 -18.59
CA VAL A 4 32.69 -21.14 -19.90
C VAL A 4 31.42 -20.32 -19.71
N ALA A 5 31.52 -19.00 -19.85
CA ALA A 5 30.37 -18.11 -19.87
C ALA A 5 29.33 -18.69 -20.86
N LYS A 6 28.10 -18.91 -20.39
CA LYS A 6 27.04 -19.48 -21.24
C LYS A 6 26.83 -18.57 -22.46
N ASP A 7 26.88 -19.14 -23.66
CA ASP A 7 26.63 -18.40 -24.89
C ASP A 7 25.12 -18.20 -25.11
N TYR A 8 24.56 -17.17 -24.47
CA TYR A 8 23.13 -16.85 -24.53
C TYR A 8 22.63 -16.56 -25.95
N TYR A 9 23.47 -15.94 -26.79
CA TYR A 9 23.17 -15.70 -28.20
C TYR A 9 23.14 -16.99 -29.01
N GLY A 10 24.11 -17.89 -28.74
CA GLY A 10 24.15 -19.23 -29.32
C GLY A 10 22.94 -20.09 -28.94
N ILE A 11 22.46 -20.00 -27.70
CA ILE A 11 21.28 -20.75 -27.21
C ILE A 11 20.00 -20.34 -27.97
N LEU A 12 19.82 -19.06 -28.23
CA LEU A 12 18.68 -18.56 -29.04
C LEU A 12 18.93 -18.68 -30.56
N GLY A 13 20.14 -19.00 -30.98
CA GLY A 13 20.54 -19.10 -32.38
C GLY A 13 20.48 -17.77 -33.12
N VAL A 14 20.83 -16.68 -32.43
CA VAL A 14 20.81 -15.30 -32.96
C VAL A 14 22.21 -14.68 -32.91
N SER A 15 22.45 -13.67 -33.75
CA SER A 15 23.70 -12.90 -33.72
C SER A 15 23.81 -12.06 -32.44
N ARG A 16 25.03 -11.72 -32.01
CA ARG A 16 25.27 -10.73 -30.93
C ARG A 16 24.71 -9.35 -31.27
N GLU A 17 24.64 -9.04 -32.57
CA GLU A 17 24.07 -7.80 -33.11
C GLU A 17 22.54 -7.88 -33.29
N ALA A 18 21.89 -8.96 -32.85
CA ALA A 18 20.45 -9.14 -33.04
C ALA A 18 19.64 -8.05 -32.32
N THR A 19 18.63 -7.54 -33.00
CA THR A 19 17.65 -6.60 -32.44
C THR A 19 16.73 -7.31 -31.44
N ASP A 20 16.09 -6.54 -30.54
CA ASP A 20 15.19 -7.12 -29.52
C ASP A 20 14.01 -7.88 -30.15
N ASP A 21 13.55 -7.41 -31.31
CA ASP A 21 12.50 -8.08 -32.09
C ASP A 21 12.96 -9.44 -32.64
N GLU A 22 14.22 -9.55 -33.08
CA GLU A 22 14.81 -10.81 -33.54
C GLU A 22 15.01 -11.80 -32.39
N ILE A 23 15.45 -11.33 -31.23
CA ILE A 23 15.61 -12.12 -30.00
C ILE A 23 14.23 -12.66 -29.55
N LYS A 24 13.21 -11.80 -29.52
CA LYS A 24 11.84 -12.18 -29.16
C LYS A 24 11.21 -13.16 -30.16
N LYS A 25 11.50 -13.00 -31.45
CA LYS A 25 11.02 -13.91 -32.50
C LYS A 25 11.70 -15.28 -32.41
N ALA A 26 13.00 -15.32 -32.14
CA ALA A 26 13.76 -16.54 -31.92
C ALA A 26 13.27 -17.31 -30.68
N TYR A 27 13.07 -16.61 -29.57
CA TYR A 27 12.50 -17.18 -28.35
C TYR A 27 11.12 -17.81 -28.60
N ARG A 28 10.19 -17.09 -29.24
CA ARG A 28 8.84 -17.61 -29.53
C ARG A 28 8.84 -18.86 -30.41
N ARG A 29 9.77 -18.93 -31.37
CA ARG A 29 9.93 -20.11 -32.25
C ARG A 29 10.42 -21.31 -31.44
N LEU A 30 11.48 -21.13 -30.66
CA LEU A 30 12.09 -22.21 -29.87
C LEU A 30 11.20 -22.66 -28.70
N ALA A 31 10.53 -21.71 -28.02
CA ALA A 31 9.60 -22.01 -26.93
C ALA A 31 8.40 -22.85 -27.38
N ARG A 32 7.91 -22.67 -28.62
CA ARG A 32 6.85 -23.53 -29.19
C ARG A 32 7.36 -24.92 -29.58
N GLN A 33 8.61 -25.01 -30.01
CA GLN A 33 9.23 -26.26 -30.44
C GLN A 33 9.61 -27.18 -29.27
N TYR A 34 10.03 -26.59 -28.14
CA TYR A 34 10.49 -27.31 -26.96
C TYR A 34 9.51 -27.20 -25.77
N HIS A 35 8.25 -26.81 -26.01
CA HIS A 35 7.25 -26.73 -24.93
C HIS A 35 6.98 -28.13 -24.33
N PRO A 36 6.89 -28.27 -22.99
CA PRO A 36 6.66 -29.57 -22.35
C PRO A 36 5.42 -30.32 -22.84
N ASP A 37 4.36 -29.57 -23.20
CA ASP A 37 3.11 -30.14 -23.72
C ASP A 37 3.22 -30.64 -25.18
N VAL A 38 4.22 -30.16 -25.94
CA VAL A 38 4.42 -30.49 -27.36
C VAL A 38 5.55 -31.50 -27.53
N ASN A 39 6.56 -31.45 -26.66
CA ASN A 39 7.69 -32.38 -26.64
C ASN A 39 7.96 -32.87 -25.21
N PRO A 40 7.54 -34.10 -24.85
CA PRO A 40 7.69 -34.65 -23.51
C PRO A 40 9.08 -35.22 -23.20
N ASP A 41 10.06 -35.10 -24.11
CA ASP A 41 11.40 -35.63 -23.90
C ASP A 41 12.16 -34.87 -22.78
N PRO A 42 12.87 -35.57 -21.87
CA PRO A 42 13.66 -34.93 -20.81
C PRO A 42 14.70 -33.92 -21.33
N GLU A 43 15.35 -34.21 -22.47
CA GLU A 43 16.31 -33.30 -23.09
C GLU A 43 15.65 -32.03 -23.67
N ALA A 44 14.39 -32.12 -24.13
CA ALA A 44 13.65 -30.97 -24.63
C ALA A 44 13.30 -30.00 -23.49
N GLN A 45 13.01 -30.54 -22.29
CA GLN A 45 12.77 -29.74 -21.10
C GLN A 45 14.02 -29.00 -20.61
N GLU A 46 15.21 -29.62 -20.70
CA GLU A 46 16.47 -28.95 -20.39
C GLU A 46 16.75 -27.80 -21.37
N LYS A 47 16.60 -28.05 -22.68
CA LYS A 47 16.74 -27.01 -23.70
C LYS A 47 15.74 -25.87 -23.50
N PHE A 48 14.50 -26.18 -23.13
CA PHE A 48 13.49 -25.16 -22.84
C PHE A 48 13.88 -24.26 -21.66
N LYS A 49 14.48 -24.82 -20.60
CA LYS A 49 15.01 -24.05 -19.48
C LYS A 49 16.15 -23.12 -19.90
N ASP A 50 17.09 -23.61 -20.71
CA ASP A 50 18.19 -22.79 -21.22
C ASP A 50 17.70 -21.67 -22.16
N ILE A 51 16.70 -21.94 -23.01
CA ILE A 51 16.05 -20.94 -23.87
C ILE A 51 15.36 -19.85 -23.05
N GLY A 52 14.68 -20.24 -21.96
CA GLY A 52 14.05 -19.30 -21.02
C GLY A 52 15.07 -18.40 -20.34
N ALA A 53 16.16 -18.98 -19.83
CA ALA A 53 17.25 -18.24 -19.19
C ALA A 53 17.94 -17.28 -20.17
N ALA A 54 18.17 -17.70 -21.42
CA ALA A 54 18.77 -16.84 -22.43
C ALA A 54 17.87 -15.65 -22.82
N TYR A 55 16.55 -15.85 -22.91
CA TYR A 55 15.62 -14.75 -23.16
C TYR A 55 15.53 -13.79 -21.97
N GLU A 56 15.52 -14.29 -20.73
CA GLU A 56 15.51 -13.42 -19.53
C GLU A 56 16.73 -12.50 -19.48
N VAL A 57 17.90 -13.01 -19.88
CA VAL A 57 19.14 -12.26 -19.89
C VAL A 57 19.21 -11.28 -21.07
N LEU A 58 18.78 -11.70 -22.26
CA LEU A 58 18.90 -10.89 -23.47
C LEU A 58 17.74 -9.91 -23.71
N SER A 59 16.62 -10.06 -22.98
CA SER A 59 15.48 -9.12 -23.05
C SER A 59 15.57 -7.95 -22.07
N ASP A 60 16.52 -7.99 -21.15
CA ASP A 60 16.82 -6.90 -20.21
C ASP A 60 18.11 -6.20 -20.65
N ASP A 61 18.02 -4.91 -20.97
CA ASP A 61 19.14 -4.12 -21.48
C ASP A 61 20.36 -4.14 -20.55
N ALA A 62 20.14 -4.15 -19.23
CA ALA A 62 21.21 -4.14 -18.25
C ALA A 62 21.91 -5.52 -18.15
N LYS A 63 21.13 -6.61 -18.20
CA LYS A 63 21.69 -7.98 -18.22
C LYS A 63 22.40 -8.28 -19.54
N ARG A 64 21.86 -7.81 -20.67
CA ARG A 64 22.46 -7.94 -22.00
C ARG A 64 23.84 -7.28 -22.06
N GLN A 65 23.98 -6.07 -21.51
CA GLN A 65 25.27 -5.38 -21.43
C GLN A 65 26.34 -6.18 -20.67
N ILE A 66 25.96 -6.91 -19.61
CA ILE A 66 26.90 -7.77 -18.86
C ILE A 66 27.41 -8.91 -19.74
N VAL A 67 26.52 -9.53 -20.53
CA VAL A 67 26.89 -10.58 -21.50
C VAL A 67 27.79 -10.03 -22.61
N ASP A 68 27.48 -8.83 -23.12
CA ASP A 68 28.28 -8.16 -24.16
C ASP A 68 29.69 -7.79 -23.65
N MET A 69 29.82 -7.51 -22.35
CA MET A 69 31.09 -7.31 -21.66
C MET A 69 31.82 -8.62 -21.28
N GLY A 70 31.25 -9.79 -21.64
CA GLY A 70 31.84 -11.10 -21.40
C GLY A 70 31.59 -11.68 -20.00
N GLY A 71 30.64 -11.13 -19.25
CA GLY A 71 30.21 -11.63 -17.94
C GLY A 71 28.98 -12.54 -18.00
N ASP A 72 28.75 -13.30 -16.94
CA ASP A 72 27.54 -14.14 -16.81
C ASP A 72 26.66 -13.61 -15.66
N PRO A 73 25.49 -13.01 -15.96
CA PRO A 73 24.60 -12.43 -14.95
C PRO A 73 23.88 -13.48 -14.09
N LEU A 74 23.92 -14.77 -14.47
CA LEU A 74 23.26 -15.87 -13.76
C LEU A 74 24.25 -16.77 -12.99
N ALA A 75 25.56 -16.49 -13.03
CA ALA A 75 26.56 -17.31 -12.35
C ALA A 75 26.48 -17.17 -10.82
N PRO A 76 26.30 -18.27 -10.06
CA PRO A 76 26.32 -18.24 -8.60
C PRO A 76 27.75 -17.98 -8.12
N GLY A 77 28.08 -16.71 -7.88
CA GLY A 77 29.41 -16.25 -7.49
C GLY A 77 30.05 -15.22 -8.44
N GLY A 78 29.32 -14.67 -9.42
CA GLY A 78 29.82 -13.70 -10.39
C GLY A 78 30.09 -12.27 -9.87
N GLY A 79 30.78 -12.15 -8.74
CA GLY A 79 31.56 -10.96 -8.41
C GLY A 79 32.97 -11.14 -8.97
N GLY A 80 33.31 -10.43 -10.05
CA GLY A 80 34.68 -10.38 -10.56
C GLY A 80 35.64 -9.77 -9.52
N PRO A 81 36.94 -10.11 -9.56
CA PRO A 81 37.86 -9.95 -8.44
C PRO A 81 38.26 -8.48 -8.22
N GLY A 82 37.81 -7.90 -7.09
CA GLY A 82 38.25 -6.61 -6.58
C GLY A 82 38.47 -6.69 -5.06
N PRO A 83 39.59 -6.19 -4.51
CA PRO A 83 40.05 -6.56 -3.17
C PRO A 83 39.32 -5.79 -2.07
N GLY A 84 38.63 -6.51 -1.17
CA GLY A 84 38.25 -5.93 0.13
C GLY A 84 37.08 -6.60 0.87
N GLY A 85 37.38 -7.59 1.72
CA GLY A 85 36.68 -7.79 3.00
C GLY A 85 35.46 -8.72 3.03
N PRO A 86 35.43 -9.74 3.93
CA PRO A 86 34.33 -10.68 4.04
C PRO A 86 33.26 -10.22 5.05
N GLY A 87 31.99 -10.19 4.63
CA GLY A 87 30.83 -10.15 5.52
C GLY A 87 29.83 -9.03 5.22
N GLY A 88 28.67 -9.37 4.66
CA GLY A 88 27.52 -8.46 4.53
C GLY A 88 26.55 -8.84 3.40
N PRO A 89 25.25 -9.05 3.67
CA PRO A 89 24.28 -9.54 2.69
C PRO A 89 23.71 -8.40 1.81
N PHE A 90 23.52 -8.70 0.52
CA PHE A 90 22.71 -7.93 -0.45
C PHE A 90 22.90 -6.40 -0.46
N VAL A 91 24.01 -5.92 -1.02
CA VAL A 91 24.08 -4.55 -1.58
C VAL A 91 23.33 -4.54 -2.92
N GLY A 92 22.30 -3.71 -3.01
CA GLY A 92 21.41 -3.65 -4.17
C GLY A 92 22.13 -3.19 -5.43
N PHE A 93 21.70 -3.70 -6.59
CA PHE A 93 22.20 -3.36 -7.92
C PHE A 93 22.24 -1.83 -8.19
N GLN A 94 21.41 -1.03 -7.51
CA GLN A 94 21.46 0.44 -7.56
C GLN A 94 22.77 1.03 -7.00
N ASP A 95 23.33 0.47 -5.93
CA ASP A 95 24.57 0.99 -5.33
C ASP A 95 25.81 0.66 -6.19
N ILE A 96 25.75 -0.45 -6.94
CA ILE A 96 26.83 -0.85 -7.86
C ILE A 96 26.73 -0.05 -9.17
N MET A 97 25.53 0.24 -9.65
CA MET A 97 25.34 1.13 -10.80
C MET A 97 25.71 2.58 -10.46
N ASP A 98 25.36 3.08 -9.28
CA ASP A 98 25.79 4.39 -8.79
C ASP A 98 27.31 4.45 -8.58
N ALA A 99 27.94 3.38 -8.07
CA ALA A 99 29.38 3.31 -7.91
C ALA A 99 30.12 3.23 -9.26
N PHE A 100 29.56 2.55 -10.26
CA PHE A 100 30.14 2.43 -11.60
C PHE A 100 29.92 3.68 -12.45
N PHE A 101 28.76 4.34 -12.39
CA PHE A 101 28.55 5.65 -13.02
C PHE A 101 29.37 6.76 -12.34
N ALA A 102 29.63 6.65 -11.03
CA ALA A 102 30.53 7.55 -10.32
C ALA A 102 32.03 7.34 -10.65
N THR A 103 32.42 6.19 -11.21
CA THR A 103 33.83 5.87 -11.50
C THR A 103 34.16 5.77 -13.00
N ALA A 104 33.21 5.40 -13.85
CA ALA A 104 33.38 5.35 -15.31
C ALA A 104 32.95 6.67 -16.01
N GLY A 105 32.16 7.50 -15.34
CA GLY A 105 31.74 8.84 -15.78
C GLY A 105 32.74 9.94 -15.41
N GLY A 106 33.98 9.85 -15.90
CA GLY A 106 34.88 10.99 -15.98
C GLY A 106 35.72 11.30 -14.74
N ALA A 107 37.03 11.24 -14.93
CA ALA A 107 37.94 12.15 -14.26
C ALA A 107 37.44 13.60 -14.50
N GLY A 108 36.78 14.20 -13.51
CA GLY A 108 36.30 15.58 -13.56
C GLY A 108 34.78 15.78 -13.62
N GLY A 109 33.97 14.93 -12.98
CA GLY A 109 32.57 15.29 -12.68
C GLY A 109 32.51 16.66 -11.99
N PRO A 110 31.67 17.61 -12.45
CA PRO A 110 31.62 18.96 -11.90
C PRO A 110 31.38 18.84 -10.40
N GLY A 111 32.27 19.46 -9.60
CA GLY A 111 32.26 19.38 -8.15
C GLY A 111 30.84 19.49 -7.62
N ARG A 112 30.44 18.51 -6.79
CA ARG A 112 29.12 18.48 -6.18
C ARG A 112 28.97 19.79 -5.41
N GLY A 113 28.21 20.72 -5.99
CA GLY A 113 28.04 22.06 -5.42
C GLY A 113 27.49 22.01 -4.00
N PRO A 114 27.58 23.13 -3.26
CA PRO A 114 27.07 23.21 -1.90
C PRO A 114 25.62 22.73 -1.81
N ARG A 115 25.31 22.00 -0.72
CA ARG A 115 23.96 21.48 -0.47
C ARG A 115 22.99 22.65 -0.29
N PRO A 116 21.84 22.69 -0.98
CA PRO A 116 20.86 23.73 -0.78
C PRO A 116 20.38 23.74 0.67
N ARG A 117 20.21 24.96 1.22
CA ARG A 117 19.66 25.16 2.57
C ARG A 117 18.15 24.90 2.59
N THR A 118 17.48 25.25 1.49
CA THR A 118 16.07 24.96 1.25
C THR A 118 15.90 23.51 0.83
N ARG A 119 15.03 22.79 1.54
CA ARG A 119 14.61 21.43 1.17
C ARG A 119 13.08 21.35 1.21
N PRO A 120 12.44 20.49 0.43
CA PRO A 120 11.01 20.24 0.60
C PRO A 120 10.74 19.69 1.99
N GLY A 121 9.59 20.06 2.54
CA GLY A 121 9.12 19.51 3.80
C GLY A 121 8.67 18.07 3.67
N ALA A 122 8.62 17.38 4.81
CA ALA A 122 8.14 16.01 4.85
C ALA A 122 6.62 15.98 4.78
N ASP A 123 6.10 14.96 4.09
CA ASP A 123 4.70 14.63 4.14
C ASP A 123 4.35 14.05 5.51
N ALA A 124 3.14 14.34 5.99
CA ALA A 124 2.63 13.84 7.26
C ALA A 124 1.40 12.97 7.03
N ILE A 125 1.22 11.94 7.84
CA ILE A 125 0.01 11.11 7.87
C ILE A 125 -0.66 11.31 9.22
N LEU A 126 -1.92 11.73 9.21
CA LEU A 126 -2.76 11.83 10.39
C LEU A 126 -3.88 10.80 10.29
N ARG A 127 -4.09 10.02 11.35
CA ARG A 127 -5.23 9.12 11.45
C ARG A 127 -6.42 9.85 12.06
N LEU A 128 -7.57 9.77 11.40
CA LEU A 128 -8.82 10.33 11.88
C LEU A 128 -9.83 9.20 12.07
N GLU A 129 -10.24 8.99 13.31
CA GLU A 129 -11.26 8.01 13.67
C GLU A 129 -12.65 8.62 13.50
N LEU A 130 -13.50 7.97 12.71
CA LEU A 130 -14.87 8.40 12.42
C LEU A 130 -15.87 7.33 12.81
N ASP A 131 -17.04 7.74 13.28
CA ASP A 131 -18.17 6.83 13.46
C ASP A 131 -18.77 6.42 12.12
N LEU A 132 -19.42 5.25 12.07
CA LEU A 132 -20.10 4.78 10.86
C LEU A 132 -21.08 5.83 10.30
N ALA A 133 -21.84 6.52 11.17
CA ALA A 133 -22.73 7.59 10.73
C ALA A 133 -21.99 8.75 10.05
N GLU A 134 -20.82 9.15 10.57
CA GLU A 134 -20.00 10.21 10.00
C GLU A 134 -19.41 9.80 8.64
N THR A 135 -19.00 8.54 8.48
CA THR A 135 -18.54 8.02 7.18
C THR A 135 -19.67 7.95 6.15
N VAL A 136 -20.90 7.66 6.59
CA VAL A 136 -22.08 7.52 5.74
C VAL A 136 -22.60 8.88 5.27
N PHE A 137 -22.70 9.87 6.17
CA PHE A 137 -23.28 11.17 5.84
C PHE A 137 -22.24 12.22 5.42
N GLY A 138 -20.97 11.98 5.73
CA GLY A 138 -19.90 12.97 5.62
C GLY A 138 -19.93 13.96 6.79
N VAL A 139 -18.76 14.49 7.13
CA VAL A 139 -18.61 15.43 8.25
C VAL A 139 -17.49 16.43 7.95
N GLU A 140 -17.61 17.64 8.50
CA GLU A 140 -16.51 18.60 8.54
C GLU A 140 -15.83 18.49 9.91
N ALA A 141 -14.71 17.78 9.96
CA ALA A 141 -14.00 17.50 11.20
C ALA A 141 -12.84 18.49 11.40
N PRO A 142 -12.75 19.18 12.55
CA PRO A 142 -11.58 19.95 12.92
C PRO A 142 -10.45 18.99 13.36
N ILE A 143 -9.33 19.02 12.67
CA ILE A 143 -8.12 18.28 13.01
C ILE A 143 -7.06 19.23 13.56
N THR A 144 -6.31 18.76 14.55
CA THR A 144 -5.19 19.51 15.12
C THR A 144 -3.90 18.81 14.78
N VAL A 145 -2.97 19.54 14.16
CA VAL A 145 -1.69 19.00 13.66
C VAL A 145 -0.55 19.79 14.24
N ASP A 146 0.39 19.08 14.86
CA ASP A 146 1.68 19.63 15.28
C ASP A 146 2.63 19.58 14.09
N THR A 147 2.88 20.73 13.45
CA THR A 147 3.67 20.83 12.21
C THR A 147 4.68 21.97 12.28
N ALA A 148 5.72 21.91 11.45
CA ALA A 148 6.62 23.04 11.27
C ALA A 148 6.00 24.04 10.28
N VAL A 149 5.80 25.29 10.71
CA VAL A 149 5.33 26.39 9.87
C VAL A 149 6.46 27.32 9.51
N LEU A 150 6.28 28.08 8.43
CA LEU A 150 7.24 29.10 8.02
C LEU A 150 7.42 30.11 9.15
N CYS A 151 8.67 30.44 9.47
CA CYS A 151 8.94 31.43 10.51
C CYS A 151 8.43 32.80 10.05
N THR A 152 7.49 33.39 10.79
CA THR A 152 6.90 34.70 10.45
C THR A 152 7.89 35.85 10.59
N THR A 153 8.89 35.73 11.48
CA THR A 153 9.90 36.77 11.72
C THR A 153 10.91 36.93 10.58
N CYS A 154 11.37 35.83 9.99
CA CYS A 154 12.38 35.84 8.92
C CYS A 154 11.86 35.37 7.57
N THR A 155 10.57 35.03 7.48
CA THR A 155 9.89 34.53 6.27
C THR A 155 10.65 33.41 5.55
N GLY A 156 11.31 32.53 6.30
CA GLY A 156 12.08 31.40 5.78
C GLY A 156 13.60 31.64 5.64
N ALA A 157 14.08 32.89 5.66
CA ALA A 157 15.48 33.20 5.40
C ALA A 157 16.44 32.65 6.47
N GLY A 158 15.97 32.43 7.69
CA GLY A 158 16.79 31.95 8.81
C GLY A 158 17.74 33.01 9.40
N THR A 159 17.77 34.22 8.85
CA THR A 159 18.60 35.33 9.32
C THR A 159 17.79 36.32 10.17
N ALA A 160 18.48 37.11 11.00
CA ALA A 160 17.87 38.25 11.69
C ALA A 160 17.42 39.31 10.67
N ALA A 161 16.41 40.12 11.03
CA ALA A 161 15.87 41.15 10.15
C ALA A 161 16.97 42.10 9.63
N GLY A 162 17.01 42.32 8.31
CA GLY A 162 18.00 43.18 7.66
C GLY A 162 19.41 42.56 7.50
N THR A 163 19.59 41.28 7.89
CA THR A 163 20.86 40.57 7.71
C THR A 163 20.74 39.49 6.63
N GLN A 164 21.87 39.13 6.02
CA GLN A 164 21.95 38.19 4.91
C GLN A 164 22.91 37.03 5.20
N LEU A 165 22.78 35.96 4.42
CA LEU A 165 23.72 34.86 4.41
C LEU A 165 25.11 35.36 3.99
N ALA A 166 26.15 34.91 4.69
CA ALA A 166 27.53 35.18 4.32
C ALA A 166 28.13 33.96 3.64
N THR A 167 28.96 34.17 2.63
CA THR A 167 29.77 33.09 2.03
C THR A 167 30.69 32.50 3.09
N CYS A 168 30.81 31.18 3.15
CA CYS A 168 31.66 30.53 4.14
C CYS A 168 33.14 30.76 3.84
N ASP A 169 33.85 31.44 4.73
CA ASP A 169 35.29 31.74 4.56
C ASP A 169 36.17 30.49 4.50
N THR A 170 35.79 29.41 5.19
CA THR A 170 36.58 28.17 5.25
C THR A 170 36.58 27.39 3.92
N CYS A 171 35.47 27.41 3.17
CA CYS A 171 35.35 26.69 1.90
C CYS A 171 35.19 27.61 0.69
N GLY A 172 35.16 28.93 0.88
CA GLY A 172 34.94 29.92 -0.18
C GLY A 172 33.64 29.71 -0.95
N GLY A 173 32.57 29.26 -0.29
CA GLY A 173 31.30 28.96 -0.97
C GLY A 173 31.14 27.54 -1.51
N ARG A 174 32.19 26.71 -1.50
CA ARG A 174 32.17 25.38 -2.14
C ARG A 174 31.38 24.33 -1.37
N GLY A 175 31.16 24.53 -0.07
CA GLY A 175 30.47 23.56 0.80
C GLY A 175 31.34 22.38 1.24
N GLU A 176 32.47 22.14 0.59
CA GLU A 176 33.41 21.07 0.89
C GLU A 176 34.84 21.59 1.04
N VAL A 177 35.65 20.87 1.80
CA VAL A 177 37.07 21.14 2.00
C VAL A 177 37.86 19.91 1.57
N GLN A 178 38.87 20.13 0.74
CA GLN A 178 39.77 19.07 0.28
C GLN A 178 40.91 18.92 1.27
N THR A 179 41.13 17.70 1.75
CA THR A 179 42.25 17.34 2.62
C THR A 179 43.20 16.44 1.85
N VAL A 180 44.45 16.89 1.69
CA VAL A 180 45.50 16.09 1.04
C VAL A 180 46.14 15.21 2.10
N GLN A 181 45.95 13.89 2.01
CA GLN A 181 46.62 12.92 2.85
C GLN A 181 47.77 12.29 2.07
N ARG A 182 49.00 12.41 2.60
CA ARG A 182 50.17 11.73 2.03
C ARG A 182 50.15 10.28 2.51
N THR A 183 50.06 9.35 1.57
CA THR A 183 50.14 7.92 1.82
C THR A 183 51.40 7.35 1.17
N PHE A 184 51.76 6.12 1.53
CA PHE A 184 52.92 5.44 0.95
C PHE A 184 52.78 5.19 -0.57
N LEU A 185 51.57 5.28 -1.12
CA LEU A 185 51.24 5.15 -2.55
C LEU A 185 51.13 6.49 -3.29
N GLY A 186 51.39 7.63 -2.61
CA GLY A 186 51.28 8.96 -3.20
C GLY A 186 50.33 9.89 -2.44
N GLN A 187 50.01 11.04 -3.05
CA GLN A 187 49.09 12.02 -2.47
C GLN A 187 47.64 11.63 -2.82
N MET A 188 46.84 11.30 -1.83
CA MET A 188 45.39 11.12 -1.99
C MET A 188 44.67 12.38 -1.53
N VAL A 189 43.72 12.87 -2.32
CA VAL A 189 42.85 13.99 -1.94
C VAL A 189 41.53 13.43 -1.47
N ALA A 190 41.21 13.64 -0.19
CA ALA A 190 39.92 13.28 0.38
C ALA A 190 39.07 14.54 0.56
N THR A 191 37.90 14.56 -0.06
CA THR A 191 36.92 15.64 0.08
C THR A 191 36.01 15.37 1.27
N ARG A 192 35.80 16.37 2.13
CA ARG A 192 34.90 16.28 3.28
C ARG A 192 33.97 17.49 3.30
N PRO A 193 32.72 17.36 3.80
CA PRO A 193 31.85 18.51 3.98
C PRO A 193 32.52 19.52 4.92
N CYS A 194 32.44 20.80 4.57
CA CYS A 194 33.02 21.88 5.37
C CYS A 194 32.37 21.91 6.77
N ALA A 195 33.16 21.86 7.83
CA ALA A 195 32.63 21.88 9.20
C ALA A 195 31.95 23.21 9.57
N ALA A 196 32.41 24.33 9.01
CA ALA A 196 31.88 25.67 9.33
C ALA A 196 30.48 25.92 8.73
N CYS A 197 30.22 25.44 7.51
CA CYS A 197 28.91 25.60 6.85
C CYS A 197 28.12 24.30 6.70
N GLN A 198 28.65 23.18 7.24
CA GLN A 198 28.04 21.85 7.19
C GLN A 198 27.67 21.35 5.79
N GLY A 199 28.37 21.82 4.75
CA GLY A 199 28.05 21.48 3.36
C GLY A 199 27.30 22.55 2.59
N HIS A 200 26.83 23.63 3.22
CA HIS A 200 25.93 24.60 2.58
C HIS A 200 26.61 25.71 1.79
N GLY A 201 27.94 25.86 1.89
CA GLY A 201 28.69 26.95 1.24
C GLY A 201 28.46 28.35 1.85
N ALA A 202 27.40 28.55 2.61
CA ALA A 202 27.09 29.79 3.32
C ALA A 202 26.89 29.57 4.82
N THR A 203 27.24 30.57 5.62
CA THR A 203 27.02 30.64 7.06
C THR A 203 25.92 31.67 7.37
N ILE A 204 25.32 31.54 8.56
CA ILE A 204 24.36 32.51 9.09
C ILE A 204 25.06 33.24 10.25
N PRO A 205 25.65 34.43 10.02
CA PRO A 205 26.32 35.18 11.08
C PRO A 205 25.36 35.62 12.19
N HIS A 206 24.15 36.02 11.79
CA HIS A 206 23.10 36.50 12.69
C HIS A 206 21.84 35.65 12.51
N PRO A 207 21.69 34.55 13.26
CA PRO A 207 20.50 33.70 13.14
C PRO A 207 19.26 34.42 13.63
N CYS A 208 18.12 34.10 13.01
CA CYS A 208 16.82 34.55 13.50
C CYS A 208 16.58 34.01 14.92
N GLN A 209 16.18 34.89 15.84
CA GLN A 209 15.95 34.51 17.25
C GLN A 209 14.78 33.53 17.42
N THR A 210 13.77 33.60 16.54
CA THR A 210 12.57 32.75 16.64
C THR A 210 12.81 31.32 16.15
N CYS A 211 13.56 31.14 15.06
CA CYS A 211 13.78 29.83 14.43
C CYS A 211 15.22 29.30 14.54
N ALA A 212 16.10 30.04 15.22
CA ALA A 212 17.52 29.71 15.40
C ALA A 212 18.27 29.35 14.09
N GLY A 213 17.84 29.91 12.95
CA GLY A 213 18.47 29.65 11.64
C GLY A 213 17.83 28.54 10.80
N ASP A 214 16.78 27.86 11.28
CA ASP A 214 16.10 26.78 10.54
C ASP A 214 15.08 27.30 9.51
N GLY A 215 14.64 28.55 9.62
CA GLY A 215 13.64 29.15 8.70
C GLY A 215 12.19 28.72 8.95
N ARG A 216 11.97 27.83 9.92
CA ARG A 216 10.66 27.31 10.32
C ARG A 216 10.54 27.18 11.84
N VAL A 217 9.31 27.12 12.35
CA VAL A 217 9.02 26.98 13.78
C VAL A 217 7.95 25.91 13.98
N ARG A 218 8.06 25.12 15.05
CA ARG A 218 7.04 24.12 15.39
C ARG A 218 5.85 24.80 16.05
N THR A 219 4.67 24.59 15.49
CA THR A 219 3.42 25.18 15.96
C THR A 219 2.28 24.19 15.79
N ARG A 220 1.32 24.24 16.71
CA ARG A 220 0.06 23.52 16.59
C ARG A 220 -0.92 24.29 15.72
N ARG A 221 -1.44 23.67 14.67
CA ARG A 221 -2.44 24.27 13.78
C ARG A 221 -3.74 23.48 13.85
N SER A 222 -4.87 24.19 13.80
CA SER A 222 -6.18 23.60 13.58
C SER A 222 -6.57 23.78 12.12
N LEU A 223 -6.99 22.69 11.47
CA LEU A 223 -7.45 22.64 10.09
C LEU A 223 -8.82 21.97 10.05
N THR A 224 -9.74 22.49 9.25
CA THR A 224 -11.03 21.81 9.04
C THR A 224 -10.95 20.98 7.77
N VAL A 225 -11.22 19.69 7.88
CA VAL A 225 -11.21 18.75 6.75
C VAL A 225 -12.62 18.34 6.45
N LYS A 226 -13.00 18.51 5.18
CA LYS A 226 -14.30 18.06 4.67
C LYS A 226 -14.19 16.62 4.21
N ILE A 227 -14.82 15.72 4.95
CA ILE A 227 -14.88 14.30 4.62
C ILE A 227 -16.15 14.06 3.82
N PRO A 228 -16.04 13.57 2.56
CA PRO A 228 -17.21 13.27 1.76
C PRO A 228 -17.99 12.08 2.34
N ALA A 229 -19.29 12.03 2.03
CA ALA A 229 -20.11 10.86 2.32
C ALA A 229 -19.61 9.64 1.55
N GLY A 230 -19.66 8.46 2.18
CA GLY A 230 -19.27 7.20 1.56
C GLY A 230 -17.78 6.87 1.61
N VAL A 231 -16.99 7.58 2.40
CA VAL A 231 -15.57 7.25 2.60
C VAL A 231 -15.40 5.86 3.18
N GLU A 232 -14.40 5.11 2.70
CA GLU A 232 -14.07 3.78 3.20
C GLU A 232 -12.94 3.83 4.24
N ASP A 233 -12.87 2.80 5.08
CA ASP A 233 -11.76 2.59 6.00
C ASP A 233 -10.42 2.48 5.25
N GLY A 234 -9.39 3.14 5.77
CA GLY A 234 -8.06 3.19 5.16
C GLY A 234 -7.93 4.20 4.00
N MET A 235 -9.01 4.88 3.60
CA MET A 235 -8.95 5.91 2.57
C MET A 235 -8.12 7.11 3.04
N ARG A 236 -7.32 7.68 2.13
CA ARG A 236 -6.46 8.85 2.41
C ARG A 236 -6.92 10.09 1.66
N ILE A 237 -7.23 11.15 2.41
CA ILE A 237 -7.54 12.48 1.86
C ILE A 237 -6.27 13.32 1.88
N ARG A 238 -5.84 13.82 0.72
CA ARG A 238 -4.66 14.68 0.58
C ARG A 238 -5.04 16.14 0.76
N LEU A 239 -4.36 16.80 1.71
CA LEU A 239 -4.39 18.24 1.91
C LEU A 239 -3.06 18.83 1.42
N ALA A 240 -3.10 19.42 0.22
CA ALA A 240 -1.92 19.93 -0.45
C ALA A 240 -1.26 21.07 0.35
N GLN A 241 0.07 21.01 0.51
CA GLN A 241 0.88 22.01 1.22
C GLN A 241 0.46 22.26 2.68
N GLN A 242 -0.27 21.33 3.30
CA GLN A 242 -0.65 21.39 4.72
C GLN A 242 0.26 20.53 5.61
N GLY A 243 1.29 19.90 5.06
CA GLY A 243 2.31 19.14 5.78
C GLY A 243 3.34 20.04 6.46
N GLU A 244 4.53 19.51 6.72
CA GLU A 244 5.61 20.30 7.33
C GLU A 244 6.24 21.24 6.31
N VAL A 245 6.56 22.48 6.71
CA VAL A 245 7.44 23.37 5.95
C VAL A 245 8.87 22.82 6.02
N GLY A 246 9.54 22.76 4.87
CA GLY A 246 10.89 22.21 4.81
C GLY A 246 11.95 23.14 5.42
N PRO A 247 13.11 22.59 5.83
CA PRO A 247 14.23 23.38 6.34
C PRO A 247 14.63 24.52 5.40
N GLY A 248 15.08 25.63 5.96
CA GLY A 248 15.45 26.84 5.21
C GLY A 248 14.26 27.56 4.56
N GLY A 249 13.03 27.30 5.01
CA GLY A 249 11.82 27.88 4.41
C GLY A 249 11.46 27.27 3.05
N GLY A 250 11.84 26.01 2.81
CA GLY A 250 11.44 25.29 1.61
C GLY A 250 9.92 25.02 1.55
N PRO A 251 9.40 24.56 0.41
CA PRO A 251 7.96 24.33 0.23
C PRO A 251 7.44 23.32 1.26
N ALA A 252 6.17 23.51 1.66
CA ALA A 252 5.50 22.57 2.55
C ALA A 252 5.24 21.23 1.85
N GLY A 253 5.40 20.15 2.59
CA GLY A 253 4.91 18.83 2.19
C GLY A 253 3.38 18.77 2.26
N ASP A 254 2.84 17.60 1.97
CA ASP A 254 1.41 17.34 2.03
C ASP A 254 0.98 16.67 3.34
N LEU A 255 -0.26 16.89 3.74
CA LEU A 255 -0.86 16.17 4.86
C LEU A 255 -1.88 15.17 4.33
N TYR A 256 -1.67 13.90 4.61
CA TYR A 256 -2.60 12.82 4.29
C TYR A 256 -3.41 12.49 5.53
N VAL A 257 -4.72 12.64 5.44
CA VAL A 257 -5.64 12.22 6.49
C VAL A 257 -6.14 10.81 6.14
N GLU A 258 -5.66 9.82 6.86
CA GLU A 258 -6.09 8.42 6.76
C GLU A 258 -7.32 8.22 7.65
N ILE A 259 -8.42 7.79 7.05
CA ILE A 259 -9.70 7.59 7.73
C ILE A 259 -9.70 6.21 8.35
N HIS A 260 -10.10 6.13 9.62
CA HIS A 260 -10.37 4.88 10.30
C HIS A 260 -11.82 4.84 10.77
N GLU A 261 -12.58 3.87 10.27
CA GLU A 261 -13.97 3.65 10.68
C GLU A 261 -14.00 2.90 12.02
N ARG A 262 -14.64 3.49 13.03
CA ARG A 262 -14.84 2.82 14.31
C ARG A 262 -15.86 1.69 14.16
N PRO A 263 -15.58 0.48 14.70
CA PRO A 263 -16.54 -0.62 14.68
C PRO A 263 -17.85 -0.20 15.34
N HIS A 264 -18.97 -0.45 14.67
CA HIS A 264 -20.30 -0.14 15.19
C HIS A 264 -20.93 -1.37 15.85
N ASP A 265 -21.62 -1.19 16.98
CA ASP A 265 -22.16 -2.30 17.78
C ASP A 265 -23.22 -3.14 17.04
N VAL A 266 -24.00 -2.49 16.18
CA VAL A 266 -25.16 -3.12 15.50
C VAL A 266 -24.90 -3.41 14.02
N PHE A 267 -24.05 -2.62 13.37
CA PHE A 267 -23.89 -2.61 11.92
C PHE A 267 -22.46 -2.99 11.57
N SER A 268 -22.33 -3.89 10.61
CA SER A 268 -21.06 -4.22 9.99
C SER A 268 -21.11 -3.79 8.54
N ARG A 269 -20.14 -2.99 8.12
CA ARG A 269 -20.03 -2.53 6.74
C ARG A 269 -19.27 -3.56 5.91
N LYS A 270 -19.79 -3.84 4.72
CA LYS A 270 -19.10 -4.61 3.69
C LYS A 270 -19.27 -3.86 2.37
N ASP A 271 -18.19 -3.24 1.91
CA ASP A 271 -18.20 -2.32 0.77
C ASP A 271 -19.22 -1.19 1.02
N ASP A 272 -20.23 -1.06 0.16
CA ASP A 272 -21.31 -0.07 0.31
C ASP A 272 -22.53 -0.62 1.07
N ASP A 273 -22.56 -1.92 1.34
CA ASP A 273 -23.67 -2.59 2.01
C ASP A 273 -23.46 -2.65 3.52
N LEU A 274 -24.56 -2.55 4.25
CA LEU A 274 -24.57 -2.72 5.70
C LEU A 274 -25.21 -4.05 6.06
N HIS A 275 -24.67 -4.68 7.09
CA HIS A 275 -25.19 -5.92 7.63
C HIS A 275 -25.49 -5.76 9.12
N CYS A 276 -26.67 -6.17 9.55
CA CYS A 276 -26.99 -6.30 10.97
C CYS A 276 -27.58 -7.68 11.25
N LYS A 277 -27.50 -8.10 12.51
CA LYS A 277 -28.07 -9.37 12.97
C LYS A 277 -29.21 -9.10 13.94
N VAL A 278 -30.38 -9.64 13.62
CA VAL A 278 -31.57 -9.50 14.46
C VAL A 278 -31.94 -10.87 15.00
N THR A 279 -32.06 -10.97 16.32
CA THR A 279 -32.47 -12.20 16.99
C THR A 279 -33.99 -12.22 17.11
N LEU A 280 -34.61 -13.27 16.59
CA LEU A 280 -36.07 -13.48 16.61
C LEU A 280 -36.42 -14.71 17.44
N PRO A 281 -37.45 -14.64 18.31
CA PRO A 281 -37.99 -15.84 18.95
C PRO A 281 -38.60 -16.79 17.91
N MET A 282 -38.46 -18.10 18.14
CA MET A 282 -39.08 -19.14 17.30
C MET A 282 -40.56 -18.85 17.02
N THR A 283 -41.34 -18.50 18.03
CA THR A 283 -42.78 -18.24 17.89
C THR A 283 -43.07 -17.06 16.95
N ALA A 284 -42.29 -15.99 17.03
CA ALA A 284 -42.43 -14.83 16.15
C ALA A 284 -42.04 -15.15 14.70
N ALA A 285 -41.00 -15.98 14.51
CA ALA A 285 -40.62 -16.45 13.18
C ALA A 285 -41.67 -17.39 12.56
N THR A 286 -42.29 -18.25 13.37
CA THR A 286 -43.36 -19.16 12.93
C THR A 286 -44.64 -18.42 12.56
N LEU A 287 -45.09 -17.49 13.40
CA LEU A 287 -46.37 -16.78 13.21
C LEU A 287 -46.25 -15.55 12.30
N GLY A 288 -45.03 -15.07 12.04
CA GLY A 288 -44.80 -13.78 11.42
C GLY A 288 -44.92 -12.64 12.43
N THR A 289 -44.17 -11.57 12.20
CA THR A 289 -44.17 -10.40 13.09
C THR A 289 -43.74 -9.16 12.33
N ARG A 290 -44.00 -7.98 12.89
CA ARG A 290 -43.48 -6.70 12.40
C ARG A 290 -42.42 -6.22 13.37
N LEU A 291 -41.21 -6.00 12.87
CA LEU A 291 -40.06 -5.59 13.66
C LEU A 291 -39.63 -4.17 13.28
N THR A 292 -39.37 -3.31 14.27
CA THR A 292 -38.86 -1.96 14.03
C THR A 292 -37.35 -1.93 14.19
N ILE A 293 -36.62 -1.52 13.15
CA ILE A 293 -35.16 -1.40 13.16
C ILE A 293 -34.78 0.07 13.11
N LYS A 294 -33.91 0.50 14.03
CA LYS A 294 -33.25 1.81 13.99
C LYS A 294 -32.13 1.75 12.95
N THR A 295 -32.37 2.28 11.75
CA THR A 295 -31.31 2.45 10.75
C THR A 295 -30.49 3.71 11.05
N LEU A 296 -29.44 3.97 10.26
CA LEU A 296 -28.65 5.20 10.41
C LEU A 296 -29.44 6.48 10.04
N ASP A 297 -30.48 6.36 9.21
CA ASP A 297 -31.29 7.51 8.78
C ASP A 297 -32.52 7.70 9.67
N ALA A 298 -33.27 6.61 9.90
CA ALA A 298 -34.59 6.62 10.51
C ALA A 298 -34.99 5.23 11.07
N GLU A 299 -36.09 5.18 11.80
CA GLU A 299 -36.72 3.91 12.17
C GLU A 299 -37.53 3.35 11.00
N GLU A 300 -37.29 2.09 10.66
CA GLU A 300 -37.97 1.39 9.57
C GLU A 300 -38.70 0.16 10.12
N ALA A 301 -39.93 -0.04 9.67
CA ALA A 301 -40.71 -1.23 10.00
C ALA A 301 -40.46 -2.33 8.97
N LEU A 302 -40.12 -3.53 9.44
CA LEU A 302 -39.81 -4.69 8.64
C LEU A 302 -40.80 -5.81 8.92
N ASP A 303 -41.51 -6.25 7.88
CA ASP A 303 -42.45 -7.35 7.97
C ASP A 303 -41.72 -8.69 7.80
N VAL A 304 -41.74 -9.52 8.85
CA VAL A 304 -41.20 -10.87 8.86
C VAL A 304 -42.33 -11.83 8.49
N ARG A 305 -42.15 -12.55 7.38
CA ARG A 305 -43.14 -13.50 6.88
C ARG A 305 -43.29 -14.70 7.86
N PRO A 306 -44.51 -15.23 8.04
CA PRO A 306 -44.69 -16.48 8.77
C PRO A 306 -43.85 -17.62 8.16
N GLY A 307 -43.29 -18.48 9.00
CA GLY A 307 -42.42 -19.59 8.58
C GLY A 307 -41.00 -19.19 8.20
N THR A 308 -40.53 -18.01 8.61
CA THR A 308 -39.17 -17.55 8.36
C THR A 308 -38.14 -18.48 8.99
N GLN A 309 -37.17 -18.93 8.20
CA GLN A 309 -36.13 -19.87 8.64
C GLN A 309 -34.92 -19.15 9.26
N PRO A 310 -34.16 -19.81 10.16
CA PRO A 310 -32.88 -19.29 10.64
C PRO A 310 -31.93 -19.00 9.48
N GLY A 311 -31.23 -17.86 9.53
CA GLY A 311 -30.30 -17.44 8.48
C GLY A 311 -30.98 -16.75 7.28
N ALA A 312 -32.29 -16.58 7.29
CA ALA A 312 -32.97 -15.76 6.29
C ALA A 312 -32.46 -14.31 6.33
N THR A 313 -32.24 -13.72 5.16
CA THR A 313 -31.81 -12.32 5.04
C THR A 313 -32.92 -11.48 4.42
N LEU A 314 -33.27 -10.39 5.09
CA LEU A 314 -34.17 -9.37 4.56
C LEU A 314 -33.35 -8.18 4.06
N ARG A 315 -33.71 -7.65 2.89
CA ARG A 315 -32.99 -6.55 2.25
C ARG A 315 -33.82 -5.27 2.26
N LEU A 316 -33.26 -4.23 2.87
CA LEU A 316 -33.78 -2.87 2.83
C LEU A 316 -32.99 -2.06 1.80
N ARG A 317 -33.67 -1.69 0.70
CA ARG A 317 -33.03 -1.03 -0.44
C ARG A 317 -32.63 0.42 -0.13
N GLY A 318 -31.42 0.81 -0.50
CA GLY A 318 -30.92 2.19 -0.39
C GLY A 318 -30.71 2.68 1.04
N LYS A 319 -30.55 1.75 1.99
CA LYS A 319 -30.31 2.01 3.42
C LYS A 319 -28.88 1.67 3.86
N GLY A 320 -27.98 1.42 2.91
CA GLY A 320 -26.54 1.23 3.13
C GLY A 320 -25.75 2.55 3.04
N VAL A 321 -24.50 2.44 2.64
CA VAL A 321 -23.56 3.56 2.51
C VAL A 321 -23.66 4.19 1.12
N PRO A 322 -23.56 5.53 0.98
CA PRO A 322 -23.48 6.18 -0.33
C PRO A 322 -22.24 5.80 -1.12
N HIS A 323 -22.39 5.62 -2.43
CA HIS A 323 -21.24 5.39 -3.30
C HIS A 323 -20.39 6.66 -3.44
N LEU A 324 -19.11 6.59 -3.10
CA LEU A 324 -18.21 7.76 -3.16
C LEU A 324 -18.08 8.37 -4.57
N ARG A 325 -18.16 7.53 -5.61
CA ARG A 325 -18.00 7.92 -7.03
C ARG A 325 -19.24 7.61 -7.90
N GLY A 326 -20.42 7.64 -7.30
CA GLY A 326 -21.65 7.27 -8.00
C GLY A 326 -22.89 7.99 -7.48
N GLN A 327 -24.04 7.61 -8.02
CA GLN A 327 -25.34 7.97 -7.44
C GLN A 327 -25.96 6.76 -6.77
N GLY A 328 -26.67 7.01 -5.67
CA GLY A 328 -27.33 5.98 -4.89
C GLY A 328 -26.54 5.55 -3.65
N ARG A 329 -27.08 4.54 -2.99
CA ARG A 329 -26.55 3.93 -1.77
C ARG A 329 -26.62 2.42 -1.91
N GLY A 330 -25.74 1.72 -1.21
CA GLY A 330 -25.89 0.30 -0.99
C GLY A 330 -27.14 -0.03 -0.16
N ASP A 331 -27.28 -1.30 0.17
CA ASP A 331 -28.44 -1.85 0.85
C ASP A 331 -28.11 -2.24 2.30
N LEU A 332 -29.15 -2.32 3.14
CA LEU A 332 -29.04 -2.90 4.47
C LEU A 332 -29.59 -4.34 4.45
N PHE A 333 -28.74 -5.30 4.76
CA PHE A 333 -29.06 -6.71 4.91
C PHE A 333 -29.25 -7.06 6.37
N VAL A 334 -30.47 -7.45 6.71
CA VAL A 334 -30.87 -7.86 8.05
C VAL A 334 -30.85 -9.38 8.10
N HIS A 335 -29.88 -9.94 8.82
CA HIS A 335 -29.74 -11.38 9.02
C HIS A 335 -30.58 -11.82 10.21
N LEU A 336 -31.56 -12.69 9.96
CA LEU A 336 -32.48 -13.17 10.98
C LEU A 336 -31.94 -14.44 11.64
N ASP A 337 -31.71 -14.35 12.95
CA ASP A 337 -31.28 -15.46 13.79
C ASP A 337 -32.44 -15.93 14.65
N VAL A 338 -33.07 -17.04 14.28
CA VAL A 338 -34.21 -17.58 15.00
C VAL A 338 -33.70 -18.39 16.18
N ARG A 339 -34.03 -17.95 17.40
CA ARG A 339 -33.65 -18.65 18.63
C ARG A 339 -34.79 -19.50 19.15
N THR A 340 -34.49 -20.78 19.28
CA THR A 340 -35.31 -21.74 20.02
C THR A 340 -35.23 -21.42 21.51
N PRO A 341 -36.36 -21.34 22.24
CA PRO A 341 -36.35 -21.07 23.67
C PRO A 341 -35.58 -22.14 24.43
N THR A 342 -34.84 -21.70 25.45
CA THR A 342 -34.12 -22.57 26.38
C THR A 342 -34.75 -22.44 27.76
N LYS A 343 -34.84 -23.54 28.52
CA LYS A 343 -35.46 -23.60 29.86
C LYS A 343 -36.96 -23.27 29.81
N LEU A 344 -37.77 -24.29 29.58
CA LEU A 344 -39.22 -24.19 29.52
C LEU A 344 -39.80 -24.49 30.90
N ASP A 345 -40.88 -23.80 31.26
CA ASP A 345 -41.73 -24.22 32.37
C ASP A 345 -42.68 -25.37 31.96
N ALA A 346 -43.35 -25.98 32.94
CA ALA A 346 -44.20 -27.15 32.70
C ALA A 346 -45.36 -26.87 31.73
N GLU A 347 -45.87 -25.64 31.70
CA GLU A 347 -46.97 -25.25 30.83
C GLU A 347 -46.50 -25.01 29.39
N GLN A 348 -45.37 -24.31 29.23
CA GLN A 348 -44.72 -24.10 27.93
C GLN A 348 -44.31 -25.41 27.27
N GLU A 349 -43.76 -26.35 28.05
CA GLU A 349 -43.39 -27.68 27.57
C GLU A 349 -44.63 -28.48 27.11
N ARG A 350 -45.73 -28.40 27.88
CA ARG A 350 -47.00 -29.04 27.51
C ARG A 350 -47.51 -28.51 26.16
N LEU A 351 -47.55 -27.19 25.98
CA LEU A 351 -48.02 -26.56 24.74
C LEU A 351 -47.15 -26.93 23.53
N LEU A 352 -45.83 -26.98 23.70
CA LEU A 352 -44.92 -27.36 22.61
C LEU A 352 -45.06 -28.82 22.22
N ARG A 353 -45.33 -29.73 23.18
CA ARG A 353 -45.64 -31.14 22.88
C ARG A 353 -46.95 -31.28 22.11
N GLU A 354 -48.01 -30.62 22.54
CA GLU A 354 -49.31 -30.63 21.83
C GLU A 354 -49.15 -30.11 20.39
N PHE A 355 -48.37 -29.05 20.20
CA PHE A 355 -48.04 -28.52 18.88
C PHE A 355 -47.24 -29.52 18.02
N ALA A 356 -46.25 -30.20 18.60
CA ALA A 356 -45.46 -31.22 17.92
C ALA A 356 -46.33 -32.42 17.47
N THR A 357 -47.22 -32.91 18.34
CA THR A 357 -48.18 -33.97 18.01
C THR A 357 -49.11 -33.55 16.87
N ALA A 358 -49.63 -32.32 16.91
CA ALA A 358 -50.52 -31.80 15.86
C ALA A 358 -49.84 -31.69 14.48
N ARG A 359 -48.52 -31.45 14.45
CA ARG A 359 -47.73 -31.37 13.22
C ARG A 359 -47.08 -32.69 12.81
N GLY A 360 -47.12 -33.71 13.67
CA GLY A 360 -46.42 -34.97 13.46
C GLY A 360 -44.89 -34.84 13.54
N GLU A 361 -44.37 -33.89 14.33
CA GLU A 361 -42.94 -33.55 14.43
C GLU A 361 -42.25 -34.22 15.65
N GLU A 362 -42.77 -35.36 16.10
CA GLU A 362 -42.25 -36.08 17.28
C GLU A 362 -40.97 -36.89 17.02
N VAL A 363 -40.72 -37.23 15.75
CA VAL A 363 -39.60 -38.08 15.34
C VAL A 363 -38.61 -37.26 14.53
N ALA A 364 -37.36 -37.15 15.01
CA ALA A 364 -36.28 -36.54 14.27
C ALA A 364 -35.78 -37.50 13.18
N GLU A 365 -35.90 -37.12 11.91
CA GLU A 365 -35.32 -37.86 10.79
C GLU A 365 -33.87 -37.45 10.54
N LEU A 366 -32.99 -38.43 10.33
CA LEU A 366 -31.62 -38.18 9.89
C LEU A 366 -31.63 -37.62 8.46
N ALA A 367 -31.05 -36.43 8.26
CA ALA A 367 -30.92 -35.84 6.94
C ALA A 367 -30.08 -36.76 6.03
N LYS A 368 -30.69 -37.26 4.95
CA LYS A 368 -29.98 -38.03 3.92
C LYS A 368 -28.97 -37.11 3.23
N GLN A 369 -27.71 -37.53 3.11
CA GLN A 369 -26.73 -36.78 2.32
C GLN A 369 -27.17 -36.75 0.85
N GLY A 370 -27.76 -35.62 0.45
CA GLY A 370 -28.24 -35.41 -0.89
C GLY A 370 -27.10 -35.38 -1.92
N GLY A 371 -27.15 -36.26 -2.91
CA GLY A 371 -26.27 -36.22 -4.08
C GLY A 371 -26.43 -34.90 -4.85
N PHE A 372 -25.46 -34.58 -5.71
CA PHE A 372 -25.28 -33.28 -6.37
C PHE A 372 -26.58 -32.66 -6.95
N PHE A 373 -27.52 -33.49 -7.41
CA PHE A 373 -28.82 -33.06 -7.95
C PHE A 373 -29.84 -32.56 -6.92
N SER A 374 -29.83 -33.05 -5.67
CA SER A 374 -30.76 -32.56 -4.64
C SER A 374 -30.37 -31.17 -4.16
N ARG A 375 -29.07 -30.87 -4.05
CA ARG A 375 -28.56 -29.54 -3.68
C ARG A 375 -28.98 -28.46 -4.67
N VAL A 376 -29.03 -28.79 -5.97
CA VAL A 376 -29.52 -27.85 -6.99
C VAL A 376 -31.02 -27.59 -6.82
N ARG A 377 -31.83 -28.63 -6.57
CA ARG A 377 -33.28 -28.46 -6.36
C ARG A 377 -33.60 -27.67 -5.08
N ASP A 378 -32.88 -27.92 -4.00
CA ASP A 378 -33.10 -27.24 -2.72
C ASP A 378 -32.72 -25.75 -2.80
N ALA A 379 -31.73 -25.39 -3.64
CA ALA A 379 -31.38 -23.99 -3.94
C ALA A 379 -32.47 -23.25 -4.75
N PHE A 380 -33.24 -23.97 -5.60
CA PHE A 380 -34.34 -23.37 -6.35
C PHE A 380 -35.66 -23.26 -5.55
N GLN A 381 -35.86 -24.08 -4.51
CA GLN A 381 -37.05 -24.01 -3.65
C GLN A 381 -36.96 -22.93 -2.55
N GLY A 382 -35.78 -22.36 -2.30
CA GLY A 382 -35.60 -21.25 -1.33
C GLY A 382 -35.97 -19.85 -1.84
N HIS A 383 -36.45 -19.70 -3.08
CA HIS A 383 -36.70 -18.41 -3.74
C HIS A 383 -38.15 -18.15 -4.20
N ALA A 384 -39.15 -18.87 -3.68
CA ALA A 384 -40.57 -18.58 -3.93
C ALA A 384 -41.24 -17.85 -2.76
#